data_AF-A0A7Y4VEG6-F1
#
_entry.id   AF-A0A7Y4VEG6-F1
#
_cell.length_a   1.000
_cell.length_b   1.000
_cell.length_c   1.000
_cell.angle_alpha   90.00
_cell.angle_beta   90.00
_cell.angle_gamma   90.00
#
_symmetry.space_group_name_H-M   'P 1'
#
loop_
_entity.id
_entity.type
_entity.pdbx_description
1 polymer ?
#
loop_
_entity_poly.entity_id
_entity_poly.type
_entity_poly.pdbx_seq_one_letter_code
_entity_poly.pdbx_strand_id
1 'polypeptide(L)'
;MPKWLQGMIAPTLTLWFCMVAFALAAVASPDGAGLSARADLASRFAIPMVMASWVMADARKRGLRLCHDYDSFVFFVWPIVVPVYLFKTRGVRAFLTLVCFIGIWLIASLPALALVLYREFASP
;
A
#
# COMPACT_ATOMS: atom_id res chain seq x y z
N MET A 1 -14.22 -9.35 14.39
CA MET A 1 -13.20 -9.50 13.33
C MET A 1 -12.34 -10.73 13.62
N PRO A 2 -11.99 -11.55 12.62
CA PRO A 2 -11.11 -12.70 12.81
C PRO A 2 -9.74 -12.27 13.36
N LYS A 3 -9.16 -13.05 14.28
CA LYS A 3 -7.87 -12.72 14.92
C LYS A 3 -6.71 -12.56 13.92
N TRP A 4 -6.80 -13.16 12.72
CA TRP A 4 -5.79 -13.00 11.67
C TRP A 4 -5.85 -11.63 10.97
N LEU A 5 -6.95 -10.88 11.10
CA LEU A 5 -7.17 -9.55 10.51
C LEU A 5 -6.85 -8.40 11.47
N GLN A 6 -6.62 -8.66 12.77
CA GLN A 6 -6.37 -7.64 13.81
C GLN A 6 -5.02 -6.87 13.67
N GLY A 7 -4.28 -7.10 12.58
CA GLY A 7 -3.09 -6.33 12.20
C GLY A 7 -3.24 -5.50 10.92
N MET A 8 -4.35 -5.64 10.18
CA MET A 8 -4.49 -5.05 8.84
C MET A 8 -5.07 -3.65 8.84
N ILE A 9 -5.77 -3.22 9.89
CA ILE A 9 -6.51 -1.94 9.91
C ILE A 9 -5.56 -0.74 9.72
N ALA A 10 -4.51 -0.63 10.52
CA ALA A 10 -3.55 0.48 10.43
C ALA A 10 -2.90 0.61 9.04
N PRO A 11 -2.29 -0.43 8.46
CA PRO A 11 -1.75 -0.38 7.10
C PRO A 11 -2.79 -0.02 6.05
N THR A 12 -3.99 -0.59 6.15
CA THR A 12 -5.09 -0.27 5.24
C THR A 12 -5.43 1.21 5.31
N LEU A 13 -5.57 1.78 6.52
CA LEU A 13 -5.83 3.20 6.71
C LEU A 13 -4.70 4.08 6.17
N THR A 14 -3.43 3.70 6.41
CA THR A 14 -2.27 4.44 5.88
C THR A 14 -2.24 4.39 4.35
N LEU A 15 -2.53 3.23 3.75
CA LEU A 15 -2.56 3.07 2.30
C LEU A 15 -3.70 3.86 1.67
N TRP A 16 -4.87 3.88 2.30
CA TRP A 16 -5.99 4.74 1.92
C TRP A 16 -5.62 6.23 2.00
N PHE A 17 -4.99 6.66 3.09
CA PHE A 17 -4.54 8.04 3.23
C PHE A 17 -3.53 8.43 2.15
N CYS A 18 -2.54 7.57 1.85
CA CYS A 18 -1.57 7.79 0.78
C CYS A 18 -2.23 7.89 -0.61
N MET A 19 -3.21 7.03 -0.90
CA MET A 19 -3.92 7.04 -2.18
C MET A 19 -4.79 8.30 -2.35
N VAL A 20 -5.51 8.71 -1.30
CA VAL A 20 -6.30 9.95 -1.32
C VAL A 20 -5.39 11.17 -1.47
N ALA A 21 -4.27 11.23 -0.74
CA ALA A 21 -3.30 12.32 -0.86
C ALA A 21 -2.70 12.40 -2.27
N PHE A 22 -2.38 11.26 -2.88
CA PHE A 22 -1.88 11.19 -4.26
C PHE A 22 -2.93 11.64 -5.28
N ALA A 23 -4.19 11.19 -5.14
CA ALA A 23 -5.28 11.59 -6.01
C ALA A 23 -5.56 13.10 -5.94
N LEU A 24 -5.56 13.68 -4.73
CA LEU A 24 -5.69 15.13 -4.53
C LEU A 24 -4.53 15.90 -5.16
N ALA A 25 -3.29 15.41 -5.01
CA ALA A 25 -2.11 16.03 -5.62
C ALA A 25 -2.17 15.98 -7.16
N ALA A 26 -2.68 14.89 -7.73
CA ALA A 26 -2.85 14.75 -9.18
C ALA A 26 -3.88 15.75 -9.75
N VAL A 27 -4.98 15.98 -9.03
CA VAL A 27 -6.03 16.94 -9.42
C VAL A 27 -5.58 18.39 -9.23
N ALA A 28 -4.85 18.68 -8.15
CA ALA A 28 -4.32 20.02 -7.88
C ALA A 28 -3.17 20.43 -8.83
N SER A 29 -2.68 19.51 -9.66
CA SER A 29 -1.60 19.79 -10.61
C SER A 29 -2.17 20.51 -11.85
N PRO A 30 -1.68 21.72 -12.19
CA PRO A 30 -2.16 22.50 -13.33
C PRO A 30 -2.00 21.73 -14.64
N ASP A 31 -2.92 21.94 -15.59
CA ASP A 31 -3.02 21.16 -16.83
C ASP A 31 -1.66 20.99 -17.54
N GLY A 32 -1.28 19.73 -17.77
CA GLY A 32 -0.03 19.33 -18.44
C GLY A 32 1.22 19.25 -17.55
N ALA A 33 1.21 19.85 -16.36
CA ALA A 33 2.26 19.62 -15.38
C ALA A 33 1.89 18.36 -14.59
N GLY A 34 2.57 17.23 -14.84
CA GLY A 34 2.46 16.05 -13.99
C GLY A 34 2.76 16.37 -12.52
N LEU A 35 2.61 15.40 -11.61
CA LEU A 35 2.99 15.60 -10.21
C LEU A 35 4.42 16.16 -10.13
N SER A 36 4.63 17.11 -9.20
CA SER A 36 5.98 17.58 -8.85
C SER A 36 6.91 16.37 -8.69
N ALA A 37 8.12 16.42 -9.26
CA ALA A 37 9.07 15.30 -9.21
C ALA A 37 9.29 14.76 -7.78
N ARG A 38 9.18 15.62 -6.77
CA ARG A 38 9.26 15.23 -5.35
C ARG A 38 8.04 14.44 -4.88
N ALA A 39 6.84 14.82 -5.33
CA ALA A 39 5.60 14.13 -5.01
C ALA A 39 5.51 12.76 -5.73
N ASP A 40 5.98 12.68 -6.98
CA ASP A 40 6.12 11.40 -7.69
C ASP A 40 7.15 10.48 -7.02
N LEU A 41 8.28 11.01 -6.59
CA LEU A 41 9.27 10.24 -5.85
C LEU A 41 8.72 9.74 -4.50
N ALA A 42 8.00 10.60 -3.76
CA ALA A 42 7.39 10.24 -2.49
C ALA A 42 6.32 9.15 -2.65
N SER A 43 5.50 9.20 -3.71
CA SER A 43 4.46 8.20 -3.97
C SER A 43 5.06 6.81 -4.24
N ARG A 44 6.19 6.75 -4.96
CA ARG A 44 6.92 5.51 -5.25
C ARG A 44 7.44 4.81 -3.99
N PHE A 45 7.80 5.58 -2.96
CA PHE A 45 8.30 5.04 -1.69
C PHE A 45 7.19 4.78 -0.66
N ALA A 46 6.01 5.38 -0.82
CA ALA A 46 4.91 5.24 0.13
C ALA A 46 4.49 3.76 0.31
N ILE A 47 4.30 3.03 -0.79
CA ILE A 47 3.88 1.62 -0.74
C ILE A 47 4.95 0.75 -0.04
N PRO A 48 6.22 0.73 -0.48
CA PRO A 48 7.31 0.04 0.24
C PRO A 48 7.36 0.32 1.74
N MET A 49 7.18 1.58 2.13
CA MET A 49 7.24 2.00 3.54
C MET A 49 6.04 1.49 4.34
N VAL A 50 4.84 1.52 3.77
CA VAL A 50 3.63 0.91 4.35
C VAL A 50 3.80 -0.60 4.50
N MET A 51 4.37 -1.27 3.49
CA MET A 51 4.63 -2.72 3.56
C MET A 51 5.63 -3.07 4.66
N ALA A 52 6.76 -2.36 4.74
CA ALA A 52 7.79 -2.61 5.75
C ALA A 52 7.24 -2.37 7.16
N SER A 53 6.57 -1.24 7.39
CA SER A 53 5.97 -0.92 8.69
C SER A 53 4.92 -1.94 9.11
N TRP A 54 4.10 -2.43 8.17
CA TRP A 54 3.11 -3.46 8.44
C TRP A 54 3.73 -4.80 8.80
N VAL A 55 4.68 -5.30 8.00
CA VAL A 55 5.35 -6.59 8.27
C VAL A 55 6.01 -6.56 9.64
N MET A 56 6.69 -5.47 9.98
CA MET A 56 7.33 -5.33 11.28
C MET A 56 6.31 -5.28 12.43
N ALA A 57 5.19 -4.58 12.26
CA ALA A 57 4.12 -4.54 13.25
C ALA A 57 3.43 -5.91 13.42
N ASP A 58 3.19 -6.64 12.34
CA ASP A 58 2.59 -7.99 12.36
C ASP A 58 3.55 -9.00 13.01
N ALA A 59 4.85 -8.93 12.69
CA ALA A 59 5.87 -9.80 13.28
C ALA A 59 6.00 -9.57 14.80
N ARG A 60 6.01 -8.31 15.25
CA ARG A 60 6.01 -7.95 16.68
C ARG A 60 4.77 -8.50 17.39
N LYS A 61 3.58 -8.34 16.82
CA LYS A 61 2.32 -8.88 17.38
C LYS A 61 2.33 -10.41 17.50
N ARG A 62 3.07 -11.09 16.62
CA ARG A 62 3.19 -12.56 16.60
C ARG A 62 4.40 -13.08 17.38
N GLY A 63 5.22 -12.21 17.97
CA GLY A 63 6.44 -12.61 18.68
C GLY A 63 7.52 -13.21 17.77
N LEU A 64 7.49 -12.92 16.46
CA LEU A 64 8.45 -13.45 15.49
C LEU A 64 9.76 -12.63 15.55
N ARG A 65 10.87 -13.30 15.84
CA ARG A 65 12.21 -12.73 15.62
C ARG A 65 12.54 -12.75 14.13
N LEU A 66 12.58 -11.57 13.53
CA LEU A 66 13.07 -11.35 12.18
C LEU A 66 14.58 -11.05 12.20
N CYS A 67 15.25 -11.11 11.05
CA CYS A 67 16.62 -10.61 10.97
C CYS A 67 16.65 -9.10 11.19
N HIS A 68 17.82 -8.56 11.57
CA HIS A 68 17.96 -7.17 11.93
C HIS A 68 17.47 -6.23 10.81
N ASP A 69 17.84 -6.52 9.56
CA ASP A 69 17.53 -5.70 8.38
C ASP A 69 16.28 -6.16 7.61
N TYR A 70 15.36 -6.89 8.26
CA TYR A 70 14.18 -7.43 7.58
C TYR A 70 13.26 -6.34 7.02
N ASP A 71 13.18 -5.19 7.69
CA ASP A 71 12.47 -4.01 7.23
C ASP A 71 13.04 -3.45 5.91
N SER A 72 14.36 -3.44 5.77
CA SER A 72 15.07 -3.03 4.55
C SER A 72 14.81 -4.01 3.40
N PHE A 73 14.82 -5.32 3.67
CA PHE A 73 14.45 -6.32 2.67
C PHE A 73 13.00 -6.17 2.21
N VAL A 74 12.08 -5.88 3.14
CA VAL A 74 10.70 -5.59 2.78
C VAL A 74 10.66 -4.30 1.96
N PHE A 75 11.33 -3.22 2.34
CA PHE A 75 11.29 -1.97 1.58
C PHE A 75 11.76 -2.15 0.11
N PHE A 76 12.92 -2.76 -0.11
CA PHE A 76 13.48 -2.88 -1.47
C PHE A 76 12.87 -4.02 -2.29
N VAL A 77 12.46 -5.11 -1.64
CA VAL A 77 12.05 -6.35 -2.32
C VAL A 77 10.66 -6.80 -1.84
N TRP A 78 9.80 -5.85 -1.47
CA TRP A 78 8.44 -6.12 -0.96
C TRP A 78 7.63 -7.06 -1.85
N PRO A 79 7.68 -7.04 -3.20
CA PRO A 79 6.84 -7.89 -4.03
C PRO A 79 7.12 -9.38 -3.83
N ILE A 80 8.31 -9.74 -3.34
CA ILE A 80 8.73 -11.12 -3.10
C ILE A 80 8.73 -11.42 -1.59
N VAL A 81 9.30 -10.53 -0.79
CA VAL A 81 9.47 -10.76 0.67
C VAL A 81 8.13 -10.80 1.39
N VAL A 82 7.17 -9.94 1.02
CA VAL A 82 5.85 -9.91 1.67
C VAL A 82 5.05 -11.19 1.44
N PRO A 83 4.90 -11.71 0.20
CA PRO A 83 4.26 -13.00 -0.01
C PRO A 83 4.93 -14.11 0.79
N VAL A 84 6.26 -14.22 0.73
CA VAL A 84 7.00 -15.26 1.47
C VAL A 84 6.75 -15.17 2.97
N TYR A 85 6.80 -13.95 3.54
CA TYR A 85 6.47 -13.70 4.94
C TYR A 85 5.04 -14.14 5.28
N LEU A 86 4.07 -13.80 4.43
CA LEU A 86 2.66 -14.15 4.62
C LEU A 86 2.43 -15.66 4.58
N PHE A 87 3.00 -16.36 3.60
CA PHE A 87 2.90 -17.82 3.51
C PHE A 87 3.56 -18.49 4.71
N LYS A 88 4.72 -18.01 5.17
CA LYS A 88 5.41 -18.54 6.35
C LYS A 88 4.59 -18.36 7.64
N THR A 89 3.87 -17.25 7.77
CA THR A 89 3.14 -16.91 9.01
C THR A 89 1.68 -17.36 9.02
N ARG A 90 1.06 -17.60 7.86
CA ARG A 90 -0.38 -17.88 7.73
C ARG A 90 -0.73 -19.07 6.83
N GLY A 91 0.25 -19.71 6.18
CA GLY A 91 0.03 -20.86 5.29
C GLY A 91 -0.88 -20.52 4.11
N VAL A 92 -1.79 -21.41 3.71
CA VAL A 92 -2.75 -21.20 2.60
C VAL A 92 -3.65 -19.97 2.81
N ARG A 93 -3.89 -19.56 4.07
CA ARG A 93 -4.66 -18.35 4.40
C ARG A 93 -3.93 -17.05 4.03
N ALA A 94 -2.65 -17.13 3.68
CA ALA A 94 -1.92 -16.03 3.05
C ALA A 94 -2.58 -15.58 1.75
N PHE A 95 -3.11 -16.52 0.95
CA PHE A 95 -3.75 -16.23 -0.33
C PHE A 95 -4.94 -15.27 -0.15
N LEU A 96 -5.79 -15.54 0.84
CA LEU A 96 -6.92 -14.66 1.17
C LEU A 96 -6.45 -13.28 1.63
N THR A 97 -5.37 -13.20 2.41
CA THR A 97 -4.80 -11.92 2.84
C THR A 97 -4.28 -11.12 1.65
N LEU A 98 -3.60 -11.80 0.71
CA LEU A 98 -3.01 -11.20 -0.48
C LEU A 98 -4.10 -10.72 -1.44
N VAL A 99 -5.15 -11.53 -1.63
CA VAL A 99 -6.36 -11.15 -2.39
C VAL A 99 -7.06 -9.96 -1.75
N CYS A 100 -7.21 -9.93 -0.42
CA CYS A 100 -7.76 -8.75 0.27
C CYS A 100 -6.87 -7.51 0.06
N PHE A 101 -5.55 -7.65 0.06
CA PHE A 101 -4.63 -6.53 -0.14
C PHE A 101 -4.72 -5.99 -1.57
N ILE A 102 -4.75 -6.88 -2.56
CA ILE A 102 -4.99 -6.52 -3.97
C ILE A 102 -6.37 -5.88 -4.13
N GLY A 103 -7.41 -6.44 -3.51
CA GLY A 103 -8.76 -5.89 -3.54
C GLY A 103 -8.84 -4.49 -2.92
N ILE A 104 -8.19 -4.28 -1.77
CA ILE A 104 -8.08 -2.96 -1.13
C ILE A 104 -7.35 -1.98 -2.04
N TRP A 105 -6.25 -2.40 -2.67
CA TRP A 105 -5.49 -1.57 -3.59
C TRP A 105 -6.32 -1.17 -4.83
N LEU A 106 -7.03 -2.13 -5.43
CA LEU A 106 -7.95 -1.89 -6.54
C LEU A 106 -9.08 -0.94 -6.15
N ILE A 107 -9.73 -1.16 -4.99
CA ILE A 107 -10.79 -0.26 -4.50
C ILE A 107 -10.23 1.14 -4.24
N ALA A 108 -9.05 1.25 -3.61
CA ALA A 108 -8.41 2.53 -3.34
C ALA A 108 -7.96 3.26 -4.63
N SER A 109 -7.79 2.53 -5.74
CA SER A 109 -7.50 3.12 -7.05
C SER A 109 -8.73 3.67 -7.78
N LEU A 110 -9.95 3.23 -7.43
CA LEU A 110 -11.19 3.67 -8.09
C LEU A 110 -11.46 5.18 -7.97
N PRO A 111 -11.27 5.85 -6.82
CA PRO A 111 -11.44 7.29 -6.72
C PRO A 111 -10.44 8.06 -7.60
N ALA A 112 -9.19 7.60 -7.65
CA ALA A 112 -8.17 8.19 -8.51
C ALA A 112 -8.55 8.04 -10.00
N LEU A 113 -9.01 6.85 -10.40
CA LEU A 113 -9.51 6.58 -11.75
C LEU A 113 -10.71 7.47 -12.10
N ALA A 114 -11.69 7.57 -11.20
CA ALA A 114 -12.89 8.38 -11.39
C ALA A 114 -12.57 9.87 -11.55
N LEU A 115 -11.59 10.38 -10.78
CA LEU A 115 -11.13 11.77 -10.90
C LEU A 115 -10.39 12.04 -12.22
N VAL A 116 -9.59 11.09 -12.69
CA VAL A 116 -8.93 11.18 -14.01
C VAL A 116 -9.98 11.23 -15.12
N LEU A 117 -10.94 10.30 -15.10
CA LEU A 117 -12.03 10.26 -16.08
C LEU A 117 -12.86 11.55 -16.05
N TYR A 118 -13.19 12.05 -14.85
CA TYR A 118 -13.92 13.32 -14.71
C TYR A 118 -13.16 14.48 -15.37
N ARG A 119 -11.84 14.59 -15.15
CA ARG A 119 -11.01 15.63 -15.79
C ARG A 119 -11.02 15.51 -17.31
N GLU A 120 -10.92 14.30 -17.83
CA GLU A 120 -10.85 14.03 -19.26
C GLU A 120 -12.18 14.34 -19.99
N PHE A 121 -13.33 14.11 -19.34
CA PHE A 121 -14.65 14.49 -19.86
C PHE A 121 -15.06 15.95 -19.59
N ALA A 122 -14.45 16.62 -18.60
CA ALA A 122 -14.75 18.01 -18.24
C ALA A 122 -13.87 19.05 -18.96
N SER A 123 -12.92 18.61 -19.79
CA SER A 123 -12.07 19.49 -20.61
C SER A 123 -12.76 19.72 -21.97
N PRO A 124 -13.25 20.93 -22.30
CA PRO A 124 -13.84 21.25 -23.61
C PRO A 124 -12.80 21.36 -24.73
#